data_AF-A0A0Q5E8N0-F1
#
_entry.id   AF-A0A0Q5E8N0-F1
#
_cell.length_a   1.000
_cell.length_b   1.000
_cell.length_c   1.000
_cell.angle_alpha   90.00
_cell.angle_beta   90.00
_cell.angle_gamma   90.00
#
_symmetry.space_group_name_H-M   'P 1'
#
loop_
_entity.id
_entity.type
_entity.pdbx_description
1 polymer ?
#
loop_
_entity_poly.entity_id
_entity_poly.type
_entity_poly.pdbx_seq_one_letter_code
_entity_poly.pdbx_strand_id
1 'polypeptide(L)'
;MGTIAATLATIAASTYSDTLAGLPAGFSPLTAPGLTNGAYANQNAYGAAVTGTFGNQAVVVLSFRGSDDRQDWINNLRDINADYIKFSPLISAVDSYASQHDATVIVTGHSLGGALTQVFMANHPDTGDVVYQAATFGSPGALIASAADDRIVNYQIADDPVPYLGMYRAEIGQTASADPIYAGTVSVGLSTAIGDGVTPQDVAASIPSLTADYVNRGTTDYLPGINGTQTTLTSSQFLDAGKFLNTFVTYGAEHDVSVYVARSGTASVPDPVIRSAAATTDQPDPVYRFYDTKTGDHFYTTSAAEKAQIQATLPGFTFEGTPWSVPDESAATHDVFRFYDTKTGTHFFTDSVNERDTIRASLPNYTYEGVAFEAYNDANGAGHITLERFYNTQTGLHHFAGNAEEAAGIVQGAAGPGWVDEGKAFTVHVPTDGLLHA
;
A
#
# COMPACT_ATOMS: atom_id res chain seq x y z
N MET A 1 -2.31 14.83 -14.87
CA MET A 1 -2.59 13.39 -14.82
C MET A 1 -3.67 13.20 -13.76
N GLY A 2 -4.60 12.24 -13.94
CA GLY A 2 -5.55 11.90 -12.87
C GLY A 2 -4.82 11.25 -11.69
N THR A 3 -5.53 11.05 -10.59
CA THR A 3 -5.01 10.29 -9.43
C THR A 3 -4.67 8.85 -9.85
N ILE A 4 -3.81 8.18 -9.08
CA ILE A 4 -3.51 6.75 -9.26
C ILE A 4 -4.81 5.95 -9.17
N ALA A 5 -5.66 6.27 -8.19
CA ALA A 5 -6.99 5.67 -8.05
C ALA A 5 -7.84 5.77 -9.33
N ALA A 6 -7.97 6.97 -9.91
CA ALA A 6 -8.76 7.18 -11.12
C ALA A 6 -8.17 6.46 -12.34
N THR A 7 -6.84 6.37 -12.42
CA THR A 7 -6.14 5.64 -13.49
C THR A 7 -6.43 4.15 -13.39
N LEU A 8 -6.31 3.56 -12.20
CA LEU A 8 -6.56 2.14 -11.96
C LEU A 8 -8.05 1.77 -12.10
N ALA A 9 -8.97 2.66 -11.71
CA ALA A 9 -10.40 2.49 -11.95
C ALA A 9 -10.70 2.46 -13.46
N THR A 10 -10.05 3.32 -14.23
CA THR A 10 -10.21 3.36 -15.69
C THR A 10 -9.68 2.08 -16.34
N ILE A 11 -8.53 1.57 -15.89
CA ILE A 11 -7.99 0.29 -16.37
C ILE A 11 -8.93 -0.88 -16.02
N ALA A 12 -9.46 -0.91 -14.79
CA ALA A 12 -10.46 -1.90 -14.39
C ALA A 12 -11.72 -1.82 -15.29
N ALA A 13 -12.21 -0.61 -15.59
CA ALA A 13 -13.32 -0.41 -16.52
C ALA A 13 -12.98 -0.90 -17.94
N SER A 14 -11.81 -0.56 -18.48
CA SER A 14 -11.36 -1.02 -19.79
C SER A 14 -11.25 -2.55 -19.88
N THR A 15 -11.05 -3.24 -18.76
CA THR A 15 -10.91 -4.71 -18.71
C THR A 15 -12.22 -5.43 -19.02
N TYR A 16 -13.37 -4.77 -18.87
CA TYR A 16 -14.68 -5.28 -19.35
C TYR A 16 -14.80 -5.31 -20.88
N SER A 17 -13.87 -4.70 -21.61
CA SER A 17 -13.77 -4.77 -23.06
C SER A 17 -12.69 -5.76 -23.48
N ASP A 18 -12.98 -6.62 -24.46
CA ASP A 18 -12.00 -7.55 -25.05
C ASP A 18 -10.86 -6.82 -25.82
N THR A 19 -11.00 -5.51 -26.02
CA THR A 19 -10.04 -4.70 -26.78
C THR A 19 -9.25 -3.71 -25.92
N LEU A 20 -9.54 -3.64 -24.62
CA LEU A 20 -8.99 -2.63 -23.70
C LEU A 20 -9.21 -1.21 -24.23
N ALA A 21 -10.39 -0.92 -24.78
CA ALA A 21 -10.73 0.40 -25.24
C ALA A 21 -10.73 1.41 -24.07
N GLY A 22 -10.18 2.60 -24.31
CA GLY A 22 -10.20 3.71 -23.34
C GLY A 22 -9.10 3.68 -22.27
N LEU A 23 -7.99 2.97 -22.50
CA LEU A 23 -6.86 3.01 -21.57
C LEU A 23 -6.38 4.45 -21.30
N PRO A 24 -5.96 4.74 -20.06
CA PRO A 24 -5.38 6.04 -19.72
C PRO A 24 -4.16 6.39 -20.58
N ALA A 25 -3.95 7.68 -20.83
CA ALA A 25 -2.77 8.15 -21.54
C ALA A 25 -1.48 7.69 -20.82
N GLY A 26 -0.52 7.16 -21.59
CA GLY A 26 0.73 6.61 -21.04
C GLY A 26 0.67 5.12 -20.70
N PHE A 27 -0.50 4.49 -20.80
CA PHE A 27 -0.65 3.04 -20.64
C PHE A 27 -0.87 2.36 -21.99
N SER A 28 -0.27 1.19 -22.16
CA SER A 28 -0.36 0.38 -23.37
C SER A 28 -0.57 -1.09 -23.04
N PRO A 29 -1.27 -1.87 -23.88
CA PRO A 29 -1.43 -3.30 -23.64
C PRO A 29 -0.10 -4.06 -23.60
N LEU A 30 0.05 -4.97 -22.63
CA LEU A 30 1.24 -5.83 -22.55
C LEU A 30 1.28 -6.78 -23.75
N THR A 31 2.45 -6.86 -24.37
CA THR A 31 2.72 -7.87 -25.40
C THR A 31 3.47 -9.04 -24.78
N ALA A 32 2.77 -10.14 -24.52
CA ALA A 32 3.36 -11.36 -23.98
C ALA A 32 2.65 -12.62 -24.53
N PRO A 33 3.30 -13.80 -24.52
CA PRO A 33 2.67 -15.05 -24.93
C PRO A 33 1.36 -15.32 -24.17
N GLY A 34 0.32 -15.72 -24.90
CA GLY A 34 -1.01 -15.99 -24.32
C GLY A 34 -1.90 -14.75 -24.15
N LEU A 35 -1.42 -13.55 -24.46
CA LEU A 35 -2.21 -12.33 -24.47
C LEU A 35 -2.57 -11.90 -25.90
N THR A 36 -3.79 -11.41 -26.08
CA THR A 36 -4.24 -10.77 -27.33
C THR A 36 -4.44 -9.29 -27.06
N ASN A 37 -3.51 -8.44 -27.50
CA ASN A 37 -3.53 -7.00 -27.21
C ASN A 37 -3.71 -6.73 -25.69
N GLY A 38 -2.88 -7.35 -24.85
CA GLY A 38 -2.94 -7.27 -23.39
C GLY A 38 -4.10 -8.00 -22.73
N ALA A 39 -5.15 -8.39 -23.47
CA ALA A 39 -6.29 -9.13 -22.92
C ALA A 39 -5.98 -10.63 -22.80
N TYR A 40 -6.57 -11.24 -21.78
CA TYR A 40 -6.51 -12.67 -21.47
C TYR A 40 -7.91 -13.24 -21.31
N ALA A 41 -8.12 -14.43 -21.86
CA ALA A 41 -9.36 -15.17 -21.72
C ALA A 41 -9.07 -16.67 -21.59
N ASN A 42 -9.66 -17.31 -20.59
CA ASN A 42 -9.62 -18.75 -20.41
C ASN A 42 -10.94 -19.25 -19.82
N GLN A 43 -11.83 -19.73 -20.70
CA GLN A 43 -13.21 -20.07 -20.34
C GLN A 43 -13.89 -18.82 -19.76
N ASN A 44 -14.34 -18.90 -18.49
CA ASN A 44 -15.00 -17.85 -17.73
C ASN A 44 -14.04 -16.84 -17.09
N ALA A 45 -12.72 -17.07 -17.17
CA ALA A 45 -11.73 -16.19 -16.55
C ALA A 45 -11.22 -15.14 -17.56
N TYR A 46 -11.59 -13.88 -17.35
CA TYR A 46 -11.18 -12.74 -18.18
C TYR A 46 -10.34 -11.74 -17.39
N GLY A 47 -9.27 -11.25 -18.01
CA GLY A 47 -8.37 -10.29 -17.39
C GLY A 47 -7.50 -9.58 -18.42
N ALA A 48 -6.63 -8.71 -17.94
CA ALA A 48 -5.76 -7.92 -18.78
C ALA A 48 -4.43 -7.63 -18.10
N ALA A 49 -3.41 -7.40 -18.90
CA ALA A 49 -2.16 -6.81 -18.48
C ALA A 49 -1.84 -5.58 -19.35
N VAL A 50 -1.51 -4.47 -18.70
CA VAL A 50 -1.11 -3.22 -19.35
C VAL A 50 0.17 -2.68 -18.71
N THR A 51 0.99 -2.00 -19.48
CA THR A 51 2.25 -1.42 -19.02
C THR A 51 2.18 0.10 -19.13
N GLY A 52 2.90 0.80 -18.27
CA GLY A 52 2.90 2.26 -18.25
C GLY A 52 3.85 2.79 -17.18
N THR A 53 3.64 4.06 -16.81
CA THR A 53 4.39 4.68 -15.71
C THR A 53 3.48 5.46 -14.78
N PHE A 54 3.81 5.44 -13.49
CA PHE A 54 3.32 6.41 -12.52
C PHE A 54 4.50 7.29 -12.09
N GLY A 55 4.49 8.56 -12.50
CA GLY A 55 5.67 9.42 -12.37
C GLY A 55 6.85 8.83 -13.17
N ASN A 56 7.96 8.53 -12.46
CA ASN A 56 9.15 7.92 -13.04
C ASN A 56 9.18 6.38 -12.87
N GLN A 57 8.21 5.79 -12.17
CA GLN A 57 8.21 4.36 -11.88
C GLN A 57 7.54 3.59 -13.03
N ALA A 58 8.26 2.61 -13.59
CA ALA A 58 7.70 1.67 -14.55
C ALA A 58 6.77 0.69 -13.83
N VAL A 59 5.59 0.46 -14.41
CA VAL A 59 4.59 -0.44 -13.83
C VAL A 59 4.02 -1.39 -14.87
N VAL A 60 3.65 -2.57 -14.41
CA VAL A 60 2.75 -3.49 -15.10
C VAL A 60 1.50 -3.66 -14.25
N VAL A 61 0.35 -3.33 -14.82
CA VAL A 61 -0.95 -3.44 -14.17
C VAL A 61 -1.61 -4.74 -14.59
N LEU A 62 -1.82 -5.65 -13.64
CA LEU A 62 -2.66 -6.83 -13.77
C LEU A 62 -4.09 -6.45 -13.38
N SER A 63 -5.03 -6.63 -14.30
CA SER A 63 -6.44 -6.31 -14.05
C SER A 63 -7.31 -7.54 -14.22
N PHE A 64 -8.11 -7.88 -13.22
CA PHE A 64 -9.12 -8.93 -13.32
C PHE A 64 -10.47 -8.31 -13.71
N ARG A 65 -11.15 -8.92 -14.69
CA ARG A 65 -12.52 -8.51 -15.04
C ARG A 65 -13.45 -8.90 -13.91
N GLY A 66 -14.42 -8.03 -13.60
CA GLY A 66 -15.54 -8.41 -12.74
C GLY A 66 -16.57 -9.24 -13.50
N SER A 67 -17.69 -9.53 -12.85
CA SER A 67 -18.72 -10.39 -13.43
C SER A 67 -19.34 -9.76 -14.68
N ASP A 68 -19.35 -10.51 -15.77
CA ASP A 68 -20.01 -10.12 -17.03
C ASP A 68 -20.97 -11.18 -17.58
N ASP A 69 -21.08 -12.33 -16.90
CA ASP A 69 -22.02 -13.39 -17.26
C ASP A 69 -22.64 -14.14 -16.06
N ARG A 70 -23.59 -15.04 -16.38
CA ARG A 70 -24.28 -15.87 -15.38
C ARG A 70 -23.34 -16.71 -14.51
N GLN A 71 -22.29 -17.27 -15.10
CA GLN A 71 -21.40 -18.20 -14.43
C GLN A 71 -20.52 -17.47 -13.40
N ASP A 72 -20.04 -16.27 -13.74
CA ASP A 72 -19.37 -15.39 -12.79
C ASP A 72 -20.26 -15.10 -11.57
N TRP A 73 -21.52 -14.72 -11.80
CA TRP A 73 -22.43 -14.42 -10.70
C TRP A 73 -22.77 -15.65 -9.84
N ILE A 74 -22.83 -16.84 -10.44
CA ILE A 74 -22.97 -18.08 -9.66
C ILE A 74 -21.73 -18.31 -8.80
N ASN A 75 -20.53 -18.03 -9.33
CA ASN A 75 -19.29 -18.11 -8.54
C ASN A 75 -19.30 -17.07 -7.41
N ASN A 76 -19.70 -15.81 -7.66
CA ASN A 76 -19.85 -14.78 -6.63
C ASN A 76 -20.74 -15.21 -5.46
N LEU A 77 -21.75 -16.03 -5.71
CA LEU A 77 -22.65 -16.50 -4.66
C LEU A 77 -22.09 -17.75 -3.96
N ARG A 78 -21.38 -18.64 -4.67
CA ARG A 78 -20.97 -19.95 -4.14
C ARG A 78 -19.52 -20.00 -3.69
N ASP A 79 -18.61 -19.73 -4.60
CA ASP A 79 -17.17 -19.77 -4.41
C ASP A 79 -16.54 -18.71 -5.33
N ILE A 80 -16.38 -17.51 -4.78
CA ILE A 80 -15.87 -16.34 -5.51
C ILE A 80 -14.40 -16.51 -5.94
N ASN A 81 -13.70 -17.50 -5.38
CA ASN A 81 -12.31 -17.79 -5.73
C ASN A 81 -12.19 -18.80 -6.90
N ALA A 82 -13.28 -19.45 -7.32
CA ALA A 82 -13.26 -20.67 -8.13
C ALA A 82 -12.41 -20.56 -9.41
N ASP A 83 -12.48 -19.42 -10.09
CA ASP A 83 -11.80 -19.20 -11.36
C ASP A 83 -10.40 -18.60 -11.23
N TYR A 84 -9.95 -18.26 -10.02
CA TYR A 84 -8.63 -17.66 -9.78
C TYR A 84 -7.49 -18.50 -10.38
N ILE A 85 -7.55 -19.83 -10.25
CA ILE A 85 -6.51 -20.75 -10.75
C ILE A 85 -6.34 -20.68 -12.27
N LYS A 86 -7.38 -20.26 -13.01
CA LYS A 86 -7.34 -20.15 -14.48
C LYS A 86 -6.45 -19.00 -14.94
N PHE A 87 -6.13 -18.03 -14.08
CA PHE A 87 -5.29 -16.87 -14.39
C PHE A 87 -3.78 -17.14 -14.31
N SER A 88 -3.35 -18.35 -13.95
CA SER A 88 -1.92 -18.68 -13.83
C SER A 88 -1.07 -18.24 -15.05
N PRO A 89 -1.50 -18.45 -16.32
CA PRO A 89 -0.73 -17.97 -17.47
C PRO A 89 -0.61 -16.45 -17.58
N LEU A 90 -1.67 -15.71 -17.23
CA LEU A 90 -1.67 -14.25 -17.20
C LEU A 90 -0.73 -13.73 -16.13
N ILE A 91 -0.82 -14.30 -14.92
CA ILE A 91 0.04 -13.96 -13.78
C ILE A 91 1.51 -14.20 -14.14
N SER A 92 1.84 -15.37 -14.71
CA SER A 92 3.21 -15.66 -15.14
C SER A 92 3.74 -14.70 -16.21
N ALA A 93 2.89 -14.21 -17.12
CA ALA A 93 3.27 -13.22 -18.12
C ALA A 93 3.58 -11.85 -17.48
N VAL A 94 2.79 -11.44 -16.48
CA VAL A 94 3.00 -10.21 -15.70
C VAL A 94 4.28 -10.31 -14.87
N ASP A 95 4.47 -11.40 -14.11
CA ASP A 95 5.68 -11.60 -13.30
C ASP A 95 6.94 -11.62 -14.18
N SER A 96 6.88 -12.29 -15.33
CA SER A 96 8.00 -12.32 -16.29
C SER A 96 8.34 -10.94 -16.85
N TYR A 97 7.33 -10.09 -17.10
CA TYR A 97 7.54 -8.73 -17.55
C TYR A 97 8.14 -7.88 -16.42
N ALA A 98 7.54 -7.96 -15.22
CA ALA A 98 8.01 -7.24 -14.04
C ALA A 98 9.50 -7.51 -13.78
N SER A 99 9.91 -8.78 -13.78
CA SER A 99 11.30 -9.16 -13.55
C SER A 99 12.27 -8.70 -14.65
N GLN A 100 11.81 -8.62 -15.92
CA GLN A 100 12.65 -8.21 -17.05
C GLN A 100 12.83 -6.68 -17.13
N HIS A 101 11.87 -5.94 -16.59
CA HIS A 101 11.78 -4.49 -16.75
C HIS A 101 11.88 -3.71 -15.43
N ASP A 102 12.14 -4.40 -14.32
CA ASP A 102 12.17 -3.81 -12.97
C ASP A 102 10.88 -3.00 -12.69
N ALA A 103 9.74 -3.53 -13.14
CA ALA A 103 8.46 -2.86 -13.07
C ALA A 103 7.67 -3.32 -11.83
N THR A 104 7.02 -2.39 -11.16
CA THR A 104 6.10 -2.71 -10.07
C THR A 104 4.87 -3.41 -10.62
N VAL A 105 4.41 -4.46 -9.95
CA VAL A 105 3.14 -5.10 -10.28
C VAL A 105 2.02 -4.42 -9.49
N ILE A 106 1.11 -3.77 -10.20
CA ILE A 106 -0.11 -3.22 -9.60
C ILE A 106 -1.27 -4.11 -10.01
N VAL A 107 -2.03 -4.60 -9.04
CA VAL A 107 -3.17 -5.48 -9.27
C VAL A 107 -4.45 -4.70 -9.02
N THR A 108 -5.36 -4.74 -9.97
CA THR A 108 -6.62 -4.01 -9.89
C THR A 108 -7.78 -4.87 -10.34
N GLY A 109 -8.98 -4.43 -9.96
CA GLY A 109 -10.20 -5.09 -10.36
C GLY A 109 -11.42 -4.43 -9.73
N HIS A 110 -12.52 -4.51 -10.47
CA HIS A 110 -13.83 -4.06 -10.01
C HIS A 110 -14.71 -5.28 -9.68
N SER A 111 -15.58 -5.19 -8.67
CA SER A 111 -16.53 -6.26 -8.31
C SER A 111 -15.82 -7.61 -8.07
N LEU A 112 -16.23 -8.70 -8.74
CA LEU A 112 -15.51 -9.99 -8.75
C LEU A 112 -14.01 -9.83 -9.07
N GLY A 113 -13.64 -8.94 -9.99
CA GLY A 113 -12.24 -8.69 -10.31
C GLY A 113 -11.46 -8.19 -9.09
N GLY A 114 -12.07 -7.31 -8.28
CA GLY A 114 -11.48 -6.87 -7.02
C GLY A 114 -11.40 -7.98 -5.98
N ALA A 115 -12.36 -8.92 -5.97
CA ALA A 115 -12.26 -10.12 -5.12
C ALA A 115 -11.10 -11.02 -5.56
N LEU A 116 -10.91 -11.22 -6.86
CA LEU A 116 -9.76 -11.96 -7.40
C LEU A 116 -8.43 -11.24 -7.12
N THR A 117 -8.42 -9.91 -7.07
CA THR A 117 -7.29 -9.13 -6.56
C THR A 117 -6.97 -9.47 -5.10
N GLN A 118 -7.97 -9.60 -4.22
CA GLN A 118 -7.76 -10.05 -2.83
C GLN A 118 -7.18 -11.46 -2.75
N VAL A 119 -7.68 -12.39 -3.58
CA VAL A 119 -7.12 -13.75 -3.70
C VAL A 119 -5.68 -13.70 -4.20
N PHE A 120 -5.38 -12.86 -5.18
CA PHE A 120 -4.02 -12.67 -5.68
C PHE A 120 -3.09 -12.23 -4.58
N MET A 121 -3.40 -11.12 -3.90
CA MET A 121 -2.52 -10.53 -2.90
C MET A 121 -2.29 -11.48 -1.72
N ALA A 122 -3.31 -12.24 -1.32
CA ALA A 122 -3.17 -13.25 -0.28
C ALA A 122 -2.20 -14.41 -0.63
N ASN A 123 -1.99 -14.69 -1.92
CA ASN A 123 -1.12 -15.76 -2.41
C ASN A 123 0.22 -15.26 -2.98
N HIS A 124 0.38 -13.95 -3.16
CA HIS A 124 1.57 -13.33 -3.76
C HIS A 124 2.18 -12.37 -2.75
N PRO A 125 2.96 -12.86 -1.77
CA PRO A 125 3.76 -11.99 -0.92
C PRO A 125 4.86 -11.32 -1.77
N ASP A 126 5.36 -10.18 -1.31
CA ASP A 126 6.52 -9.55 -1.96
C ASP A 126 7.74 -10.49 -1.85
N THR A 127 8.48 -10.67 -2.93
CA THR A 127 9.56 -11.66 -3.02
C THR A 127 10.97 -11.07 -2.99
N GLY A 128 11.10 -9.75 -2.85
CA GLY A 128 12.38 -9.05 -2.99
C GLY A 128 12.59 -8.51 -4.40
N ASP A 129 12.32 -9.33 -5.42
CA ASP A 129 12.52 -9.02 -6.84
C ASP A 129 11.28 -8.43 -7.53
N VAL A 130 10.09 -8.68 -6.97
CA VAL A 130 8.82 -8.17 -7.48
C VAL A 130 8.00 -7.68 -6.30
N VAL A 131 7.55 -6.43 -6.40
CA VAL A 131 6.68 -5.81 -5.40
C VAL A 131 5.27 -5.70 -5.95
N TYR A 132 4.33 -6.06 -5.08
CA TYR A 132 2.92 -6.07 -5.42
C TYR A 132 2.18 -4.97 -4.66
N GLN A 133 1.32 -4.27 -5.39
CA GLN A 133 0.33 -3.37 -4.81
C GLN A 133 -1.04 -3.64 -5.38
N ALA A 134 -2.08 -3.24 -4.68
CA ALA A 134 -3.43 -3.39 -5.19
C ALA A 134 -4.35 -2.22 -4.91
N ALA A 135 -5.23 -1.98 -5.87
CA ALA A 135 -6.41 -1.14 -5.70
C ALA A 135 -7.65 -1.94 -6.12
N THR A 136 -8.63 -2.07 -5.22
CA THR A 136 -9.91 -2.70 -5.58
C THR A 136 -11.01 -1.66 -5.65
N PHE A 137 -12.02 -1.91 -6.49
CA PHE A 137 -13.16 -1.01 -6.67
C PHE A 137 -14.45 -1.80 -6.45
N GLY A 138 -15.22 -1.44 -5.42
CA GLY A 138 -16.49 -2.11 -5.11
C GLY A 138 -16.34 -3.62 -4.86
N SER A 139 -15.18 -4.07 -4.36
CA SER A 139 -14.98 -5.50 -4.14
C SER A 139 -15.89 -6.03 -3.02
N PRO A 140 -16.62 -7.14 -3.25
CA PRO A 140 -17.28 -7.87 -2.17
C PRO A 140 -16.29 -8.58 -1.24
N GLY A 141 -14.99 -8.61 -1.55
CA GLY A 141 -13.99 -9.41 -0.85
C GLY A 141 -13.97 -10.85 -1.34
N ALA A 142 -13.12 -11.68 -0.72
CA ALA A 142 -12.91 -13.07 -1.12
C ALA A 142 -13.00 -14.06 0.04
N LEU A 143 -13.09 -15.36 -0.27
CA LEU A 143 -12.97 -16.44 0.72
C LEU A 143 -11.50 -16.67 1.05
N ILE A 144 -10.92 -15.78 1.85
CA ILE A 144 -9.53 -15.84 2.31
C ILE A 144 -9.47 -15.65 3.83
N ALA A 145 -8.34 -16.01 4.45
CA ALA A 145 -8.14 -15.74 5.87
C ALA A 145 -8.15 -14.22 6.14
N SER A 146 -8.74 -13.79 7.24
CA SER A 146 -8.64 -12.39 7.69
C SER A 146 -7.20 -12.08 8.12
N ALA A 147 -6.63 -11.01 7.59
CA ALA A 147 -5.33 -10.46 7.97
C ALA A 147 -5.22 -9.00 7.51
N ALA A 148 -4.32 -8.23 8.09
CA ALA A 148 -3.92 -6.94 7.52
C ALA A 148 -3.11 -7.16 6.22
N ASP A 149 -3.23 -6.22 5.28
CA ASP A 149 -2.40 -6.19 4.07
C ASP A 149 -2.27 -4.73 3.60
N ASP A 150 -1.22 -4.06 4.02
CA ASP A 150 -0.98 -2.64 3.76
C ASP A 150 -0.62 -2.35 2.30
N ARG A 151 -0.57 -3.38 1.45
CA ARG A 151 -0.38 -3.26 0.00
C ARG A 151 -1.69 -2.96 -0.73
N ILE A 152 -2.84 -3.05 -0.04
CA ILE A 152 -4.16 -2.97 -0.67
C ILE A 152 -4.93 -1.74 -0.20
N VAL A 153 -5.43 -0.96 -1.16
CA VAL A 153 -6.46 0.07 -0.94
C VAL A 153 -7.76 -0.36 -1.59
N ASN A 154 -8.84 -0.42 -0.80
CA ASN A 154 -10.18 -0.75 -1.28
C ASN A 154 -10.97 0.54 -1.42
N TYR A 155 -11.28 0.93 -2.65
CA TYR A 155 -12.19 2.03 -2.93
C TYR A 155 -13.60 1.49 -2.92
N GLN A 156 -14.40 1.99 -1.98
CA GLN A 156 -15.79 1.56 -1.79
C GLN A 156 -16.69 2.78 -1.82
N ILE A 157 -17.65 2.82 -2.75
CA ILE A 157 -18.72 3.81 -2.66
C ILE A 157 -19.58 3.47 -1.44
N ALA A 158 -19.80 4.47 -0.57
CA ALA A 158 -20.36 4.23 0.76
C ALA A 158 -21.70 3.50 0.74
N ASP A 159 -22.54 3.76 -0.26
CA ASP A 159 -23.85 3.14 -0.43
C ASP A 159 -23.92 2.07 -1.54
N ASP A 160 -22.80 1.66 -2.15
CA ASP A 160 -22.77 0.48 -3.04
C ASP A 160 -23.12 -0.79 -2.25
N PRO A 161 -24.18 -1.53 -2.62
CA PRO A 161 -24.64 -2.69 -1.86
C PRO A 161 -23.75 -3.94 -1.98
N VAL A 162 -22.91 -4.06 -3.00
CA VAL A 162 -22.17 -5.31 -3.27
C VAL A 162 -21.05 -5.59 -2.27
N PRO A 163 -20.20 -4.63 -1.87
CA PRO A 163 -19.27 -4.80 -0.76
C PRO A 163 -19.92 -5.34 0.53
N TYR A 164 -21.12 -4.85 0.84
CA TYR A 164 -21.85 -5.28 2.04
C TYR A 164 -22.52 -6.64 1.88
N LEU A 165 -22.86 -7.07 0.66
CA LEU A 165 -23.27 -8.47 0.43
C LEU A 165 -22.17 -9.45 0.83
N GLY A 166 -20.91 -9.11 0.54
CA GLY A 166 -19.77 -9.89 0.98
C GLY A 166 -19.57 -9.85 2.49
N MET A 167 -19.68 -8.65 3.08
CA MET A 167 -19.53 -8.43 4.53
C MET A 167 -20.57 -9.17 5.39
N TYR A 168 -21.82 -9.27 4.92
CA TYR A 168 -22.92 -9.91 5.65
C TYR A 168 -23.31 -11.27 5.06
N ARG A 169 -22.46 -11.87 4.22
CA ARG A 169 -22.79 -13.05 3.42
C ARG A 169 -23.24 -14.23 4.28
N ALA A 170 -22.51 -14.54 5.35
CA ALA A 170 -22.81 -15.65 6.26
C ALA A 170 -24.14 -15.41 7.00
N GLU A 171 -24.38 -14.18 7.44
CA GLU A 171 -25.60 -13.80 8.16
C GLU A 171 -26.83 -13.84 7.24
N ILE A 172 -26.69 -13.39 5.98
CA ILE A 172 -27.71 -13.53 4.94
C ILE A 172 -28.01 -15.02 4.69
N GLY A 173 -26.97 -15.84 4.56
CA GLY A 173 -27.09 -17.29 4.39
C GLY A 173 -27.83 -17.98 5.54
N GLN A 174 -27.48 -17.63 6.77
CA GLN A 174 -28.13 -18.13 7.98
C GLN A 174 -29.60 -17.70 8.04
N THR A 175 -29.88 -16.43 7.76
CA THR A 175 -31.25 -15.87 7.79
C THR A 175 -32.12 -16.52 6.70
N ALA A 176 -31.61 -16.64 5.47
CA ALA A 176 -32.32 -17.31 4.38
C ALA A 176 -32.50 -18.81 4.60
N SER A 177 -31.57 -19.47 5.30
CA SER A 177 -31.76 -20.88 5.67
C SER A 177 -32.86 -21.07 6.73
N ALA A 178 -33.10 -20.05 7.57
CA ALA A 178 -34.08 -20.10 8.66
C ALA A 178 -35.47 -19.56 8.26
N ASP A 179 -35.55 -18.66 7.28
CA ASP A 179 -36.80 -18.01 6.86
C ASP A 179 -37.04 -18.16 5.33
N PRO A 180 -37.98 -19.02 4.92
CA PRO A 180 -38.34 -19.22 3.51
C PRO A 180 -38.88 -17.96 2.80
N ILE A 181 -39.51 -17.03 3.53
CA ILE A 181 -40.00 -15.78 2.95
C ILE A 181 -38.80 -14.91 2.59
N TYR A 182 -37.89 -14.71 3.54
CA TYR A 182 -36.66 -13.97 3.31
C TYR A 182 -35.80 -14.63 2.21
N ALA A 183 -35.68 -15.96 2.20
CA ALA A 183 -34.99 -16.69 1.13
C ALA A 183 -35.58 -16.40 -0.26
N GLY A 184 -36.91 -16.40 -0.37
CA GLY A 184 -37.60 -16.06 -1.62
C GLY A 184 -37.34 -14.61 -2.03
N THR A 185 -37.38 -13.68 -1.09
CA THR A 185 -37.12 -12.25 -1.33
C THR A 185 -35.69 -11.99 -1.78
N VAL A 186 -34.68 -12.58 -1.11
CA VAL A 186 -33.27 -12.49 -1.53
C VAL A 186 -33.10 -13.11 -2.92
N SER A 187 -33.70 -14.28 -3.17
CA SER A 187 -33.57 -14.97 -4.45
C SER A 187 -34.11 -14.14 -5.61
N VAL A 188 -35.29 -13.56 -5.48
CA VAL A 188 -35.89 -12.69 -6.50
C VAL A 188 -35.15 -11.36 -6.60
N GLY A 189 -34.81 -10.75 -5.46
CA GLY A 189 -34.14 -9.46 -5.40
C GLY A 189 -32.76 -9.48 -6.05
N LEU A 190 -31.91 -10.45 -5.68
CA LEU A 190 -30.57 -10.57 -6.25
C LEU A 190 -30.63 -10.94 -7.72
N SER A 191 -31.43 -11.93 -8.13
CA SER A 191 -31.51 -12.29 -9.56
C SER A 191 -31.98 -11.12 -10.44
N THR A 192 -32.88 -10.28 -9.92
CA THR A 192 -33.33 -9.06 -10.62
C THR A 192 -32.24 -7.99 -10.67
N ALA A 193 -31.53 -7.77 -9.57
CA ALA A 193 -30.48 -6.75 -9.47
C ALA A 193 -29.23 -7.11 -10.29
N ILE A 194 -28.87 -8.40 -10.30
CA ILE A 194 -27.74 -8.97 -11.02
C ILE A 194 -28.02 -8.97 -12.53
N GLY A 195 -29.15 -9.52 -12.96
CA GLY A 195 -29.39 -9.74 -14.38
C GLY A 195 -28.55 -10.89 -14.93
N ASP A 196 -27.96 -10.72 -16.12
CA ASP A 196 -27.04 -11.64 -16.79
C ASP A 196 -27.52 -13.10 -16.93
N GLY A 197 -28.84 -13.31 -16.89
CA GLY A 197 -29.46 -14.64 -16.97
C GLY A 197 -29.44 -15.42 -15.65
N VAL A 198 -29.02 -14.81 -14.53
CA VAL A 198 -29.15 -15.41 -13.19
C VAL A 198 -30.62 -15.53 -12.81
N THR A 199 -31.03 -16.71 -12.36
CA THR A 199 -32.41 -16.99 -11.97
C THR A 199 -32.59 -16.98 -10.45
N PRO A 200 -33.81 -16.75 -9.94
CA PRO A 200 -34.09 -16.95 -8.52
C PRO A 200 -33.69 -18.35 -8.02
N GLN A 201 -33.79 -19.37 -8.86
CA GLN A 201 -33.38 -20.74 -8.54
C GLN A 201 -31.87 -20.87 -8.36
N ASP A 202 -31.08 -20.15 -9.15
CA ASP A 202 -29.61 -20.14 -9.00
C ASP A 202 -29.21 -19.54 -7.65
N VAL A 203 -29.83 -18.42 -7.27
CA VAL A 203 -29.61 -17.76 -5.98
C VAL A 203 -30.05 -18.67 -4.83
N ALA A 204 -31.26 -19.21 -4.90
CA ALA A 204 -31.79 -20.12 -3.89
C ALA A 204 -30.89 -21.36 -3.68
N ALA A 205 -30.38 -21.93 -4.78
CA ALA A 205 -29.47 -23.06 -4.74
C ALA A 205 -28.08 -22.72 -4.16
N SER A 206 -27.74 -21.44 -4.06
CA SER A 206 -26.45 -20.97 -3.54
C SER A 206 -26.50 -20.62 -2.05
N ILE A 207 -27.70 -20.47 -1.45
CA ILE A 207 -27.89 -20.20 -0.01
C ILE A 207 -27.07 -21.14 0.89
N PRO A 208 -27.03 -22.47 0.65
CA PRO A 208 -26.24 -23.37 1.50
C PRO A 208 -24.72 -23.13 1.45
N SER A 209 -24.21 -22.41 0.44
CA SER A 209 -22.81 -22.04 0.31
C SER A 209 -22.47 -20.73 1.03
N LEU A 210 -23.47 -19.96 1.49
CA LEU A 210 -23.33 -18.68 2.17
C LEU A 210 -22.97 -18.89 3.66
N THR A 211 -21.83 -19.55 3.92
CA THR A 211 -21.43 -19.99 5.27
C THR A 211 -20.33 -19.15 5.91
N ALA A 212 -19.71 -18.26 5.13
CA ALA A 212 -18.63 -17.38 5.57
C ALA A 212 -18.75 -16.03 4.86
N ASP A 213 -18.38 -14.97 5.58
CA ASP A 213 -18.26 -13.63 5.04
C ASP A 213 -17.03 -13.55 4.14
N TYR A 214 -17.13 -12.67 3.15
CA TYR A 214 -16.02 -12.34 2.30
C TYR A 214 -15.13 -11.30 2.99
N VAL A 215 -13.83 -11.47 2.80
CA VAL A 215 -12.80 -10.65 3.45
C VAL A 215 -12.19 -9.73 2.41
N ASN A 216 -12.26 -8.43 2.68
CA ASN A 216 -11.39 -7.43 2.08
C ASN A 216 -10.24 -7.16 3.06
N ARG A 217 -9.00 -7.45 2.67
CA ARG A 217 -7.81 -7.02 3.42
C ARG A 217 -7.38 -5.61 2.97
N GLY A 218 -6.60 -4.95 3.83
CA GLY A 218 -6.05 -3.62 3.59
C GLY A 218 -6.96 -2.47 4.02
N THR A 219 -6.59 -1.26 3.61
CA THR A 219 -7.30 -0.04 4.01
C THR A 219 -8.50 0.21 3.11
N THR A 220 -9.61 0.69 3.67
CA THR A 220 -10.80 1.06 2.89
C THR A 220 -10.92 2.58 2.80
N ASP A 221 -10.98 3.14 1.59
CA ASP A 221 -11.36 4.54 1.32
C ASP A 221 -12.83 4.57 0.90
N TYR A 222 -13.65 5.24 1.69
CA TYR A 222 -15.06 5.42 1.39
C TYR A 222 -15.26 6.60 0.44
N LEU A 223 -15.61 6.29 -0.79
CA LEU A 223 -16.05 7.29 -1.76
C LEU A 223 -17.48 7.76 -1.42
N PRO A 224 -17.82 9.04 -1.67
CA PRO A 224 -19.17 9.54 -1.43
C PRO A 224 -20.23 8.73 -2.18
N GLY A 225 -21.35 8.45 -1.50
CA GLY A 225 -22.52 7.79 -2.09
C GLY A 225 -23.37 8.70 -2.97
N ILE A 226 -24.56 8.22 -3.37
CA ILE A 226 -25.47 8.93 -4.30
C ILE A 226 -25.86 10.34 -3.82
N ASN A 227 -25.92 10.53 -2.50
CA ASN A 227 -26.26 11.80 -1.87
C ASN A 227 -25.03 12.68 -1.57
N GLY A 228 -23.83 12.28 -2.03
CA GLY A 228 -22.58 12.99 -1.77
C GLY A 228 -22.03 12.81 -0.35
N THR A 229 -22.57 11.87 0.43
CA THR A 229 -22.12 11.58 1.80
C THR A 229 -21.44 10.22 1.88
N GLN A 230 -20.50 10.04 2.80
CA GLN A 230 -19.89 8.74 3.12
C GLN A 230 -20.76 7.90 4.10
N THR A 231 -22.09 8.02 4.04
CA THR A 231 -22.99 7.26 4.91
C THR A 231 -23.06 5.81 4.43
N THR A 232 -22.57 4.88 5.26
CA THR A 232 -22.50 3.45 4.94
C THR A 232 -23.81 2.72 5.15
N LEU A 233 -24.03 1.64 4.41
CA LEU A 233 -25.17 0.75 4.64
C LEU A 233 -25.01 -0.08 5.92
N THR A 234 -26.12 -0.49 6.51
CA THR A 234 -26.20 -1.23 7.78
C THR A 234 -26.66 -2.67 7.56
N SER A 235 -26.30 -3.59 8.45
CA SER A 235 -26.76 -4.99 8.40
C SER A 235 -28.29 -5.11 8.32
N SER A 236 -29.04 -4.22 8.97
CA SER A 236 -30.50 -4.21 8.91
C SER A 236 -31.07 -4.04 7.50
N GLN A 237 -30.32 -3.40 6.59
CA GLN A 237 -30.73 -3.24 5.20
C GLN A 237 -30.62 -4.54 4.40
N PHE A 238 -29.80 -5.48 4.86
CA PHE A 238 -29.60 -6.76 4.23
C PHE A 238 -30.40 -7.87 4.91
N LEU A 239 -30.53 -7.86 6.23
CA LEU A 239 -31.18 -8.94 6.99
C LEU A 239 -32.72 -8.81 7.05
N ASP A 240 -33.29 -7.66 6.69
CA ASP A 240 -34.74 -7.44 6.61
C ASP A 240 -35.24 -7.62 5.17
N ALA A 241 -36.19 -8.53 4.95
CA ALA A 241 -36.74 -8.82 3.62
C ALA A 241 -37.32 -7.57 2.93
N GLY A 242 -37.98 -6.68 3.68
CA GLY A 242 -38.59 -5.46 3.15
C GLY A 242 -37.55 -4.40 2.76
N LYS A 243 -36.36 -4.43 3.36
CA LYS A 243 -35.27 -3.48 3.07
C LYS A 243 -34.27 -4.02 2.06
N PHE A 244 -34.09 -5.34 1.98
CA PHE A 244 -33.12 -5.96 1.07
C PHE A 244 -33.36 -5.52 -0.37
N LEU A 245 -34.57 -5.74 -0.88
CA LEU A 245 -34.93 -5.37 -2.24
C LEU A 245 -34.80 -3.85 -2.47
N ASN A 246 -35.27 -3.05 -1.51
CA ASN A 246 -35.22 -1.60 -1.60
C ASN A 246 -33.77 -1.09 -1.70
N THR A 247 -32.83 -1.76 -1.04
CA THR A 247 -31.41 -1.41 -1.08
C THR A 247 -30.84 -1.56 -2.49
N PHE A 248 -31.09 -2.69 -3.16
CA PHE A 248 -30.62 -2.89 -4.55
C PHE A 248 -31.33 -1.99 -5.55
N VAL A 249 -32.63 -1.75 -5.38
CA VAL A 249 -33.37 -0.84 -6.25
C VAL A 249 -32.86 0.60 -6.11
N THR A 250 -32.51 1.02 -4.89
CA THR A 250 -32.08 2.41 -4.63
C THR A 250 -30.62 2.62 -5.00
N TYR A 251 -29.74 1.68 -4.64
CA TYR A 251 -28.30 1.89 -4.67
C TYR A 251 -27.55 0.95 -5.63
N GLY A 252 -28.22 0.01 -6.31
CA GLY A 252 -27.53 -0.96 -7.17
C GLY A 252 -26.72 -0.33 -8.30
N ALA A 253 -27.13 0.84 -8.81
CA ALA A 253 -26.38 1.58 -9.83
C ALA A 253 -25.03 2.13 -9.33
N GLU A 254 -24.85 2.25 -8.01
CA GLU A 254 -23.58 2.69 -7.41
C GLU A 254 -22.47 1.64 -7.58
N HIS A 255 -22.84 0.39 -7.88
CA HIS A 255 -21.89 -0.68 -8.18
C HIS A 255 -21.34 -0.65 -9.62
N ASP A 256 -21.72 0.32 -10.45
CA ASP A 256 -21.21 0.39 -11.81
C ASP A 256 -19.76 0.94 -11.82
N VAL A 257 -18.87 0.27 -12.55
CA VAL A 257 -17.45 0.65 -12.62
C VAL A 257 -17.25 2.09 -13.13
N SER A 258 -18.14 2.60 -13.98
CA SER A 258 -18.08 3.99 -14.46
C SER A 258 -18.34 5.01 -13.34
N VAL A 259 -19.15 4.65 -12.34
CA VAL A 259 -19.38 5.49 -11.15
C VAL A 259 -18.12 5.52 -10.29
N TYR A 260 -17.44 4.38 -10.12
CA TYR A 260 -16.13 4.32 -9.48
C TYR A 260 -15.09 5.17 -10.22
N VAL A 261 -15.02 5.09 -11.56
CA VAL A 261 -14.14 5.95 -12.37
C VAL A 261 -14.43 7.44 -12.11
N ALA A 262 -15.70 7.84 -12.10
CA ALA A 262 -16.11 9.22 -11.90
C ALA A 262 -15.79 9.76 -10.49
N ARG A 263 -15.87 8.92 -9.46
CA ARG A 263 -15.69 9.32 -8.05
C ARG A 263 -14.29 9.10 -7.50
N SER A 264 -13.46 8.29 -8.14
CA SER A 264 -12.08 8.03 -7.70
C SER A 264 -11.20 9.29 -7.69
N GLY A 265 -11.58 10.36 -8.41
CA GLY A 265 -10.92 11.67 -8.33
C GLY A 265 -11.28 12.48 -7.06
N THR A 266 -12.22 12.01 -6.25
CA THR A 266 -12.64 12.62 -4.96
C THR A 266 -12.11 11.86 -3.74
N ALA A 267 -11.23 10.88 -3.97
CA ALA A 267 -10.59 10.08 -2.94
C ALA A 267 -9.97 10.97 -1.85
N SER A 268 -10.21 10.57 -0.60
CA SER A 268 -9.74 11.30 0.58
C SER A 268 -8.45 10.73 1.14
N VAL A 269 -8.14 9.48 0.78
CA VAL A 269 -6.87 8.82 1.07
C VAL A 269 -5.83 9.29 0.06
N PRO A 270 -4.61 9.67 0.50
CA PRO A 270 -3.52 9.96 -0.43
C PRO A 270 -3.33 8.81 -1.41
N ASP A 271 -3.07 9.13 -2.67
CA ASP A 271 -2.79 8.13 -3.70
C ASP A 271 -1.76 7.11 -3.17
N PRO A 272 -1.98 5.79 -3.33
CA PRO A 272 -1.05 4.79 -2.84
C PRO A 272 0.33 5.03 -3.46
N VAL A 273 1.35 5.15 -2.60
CA VAL A 273 2.74 5.31 -3.04
C VAL A 273 3.13 4.05 -3.80
N ILE A 274 3.34 4.13 -5.12
CA ILE A 274 3.78 2.98 -5.92
C ILE A 274 5.17 2.54 -5.44
N ARG A 275 5.22 1.42 -4.72
CA ARG A 275 6.46 0.76 -4.27
C ARG A 275 7.22 0.27 -5.49
N SER A 276 8.51 0.52 -5.62
CA SER A 276 9.34 0.03 -6.72
C SER A 276 9.85 -1.39 -6.45
N ALA A 277 10.04 -2.22 -7.49
CA ALA A 277 10.69 -3.53 -7.36
C ALA A 277 12.14 -3.43 -6.88
N ALA A 278 12.76 -2.27 -7.07
CA ALA A 278 13.99 -1.88 -6.40
C ALA A 278 13.90 -1.77 -4.86
N ALA A 279 12.73 -1.99 -4.23
CA ALA A 279 12.48 -1.70 -2.81
C ALA A 279 11.89 -2.86 -1.97
N THR A 280 12.37 -4.11 -2.14
CA THR A 280 12.08 -5.20 -1.16
C THR A 280 13.28 -6.04 -0.68
N THR A 281 14.47 -5.46 -0.65
CA THR A 281 15.08 -5.42 0.70
C THR A 281 14.39 -4.28 1.42
N ASP A 282 14.41 -4.21 2.74
CA ASP A 282 14.47 -2.89 3.36
C ASP A 282 15.44 -2.06 2.49
N GLN A 283 14.96 -1.10 1.71
CA GLN A 283 15.83 -0.16 1.02
C GLN A 283 15.82 1.00 1.97
N PRO A 284 16.67 0.92 2.99
CA PRO A 284 16.61 1.87 4.03
C PRO A 284 17.03 3.19 3.35
N ASP A 285 16.32 4.27 3.62
CA ASP A 285 16.58 5.57 3.05
C ASP A 285 18.03 5.96 3.35
N PRO A 286 18.81 6.41 2.35
CA PRO A 286 20.17 6.86 2.61
C PRO A 286 20.16 8.05 3.56
N VAL A 287 20.99 7.98 4.60
CA VAL A 287 21.26 9.15 5.43
C VAL A 287 22.44 9.90 4.82
N TYR A 288 22.18 11.11 4.32
CA TYR A 288 23.21 12.00 3.79
C TYR A 288 23.95 12.70 4.93
N ARG A 289 25.27 12.46 5.03
CA ARG A 289 26.13 13.11 6.01
C ARG A 289 26.84 14.32 5.41
N PHE A 290 26.82 15.43 6.13
CA PHE A 290 27.58 16.63 5.81
C PHE A 290 28.46 17.04 6.98
N TYR A 291 29.71 17.37 6.71
CA TYR A 291 30.61 17.99 7.67
C TYR A 291 30.49 19.53 7.61
N ASP A 292 30.07 20.16 8.70
CA ASP A 292 30.04 21.62 8.81
C ASP A 292 31.42 22.14 9.24
N THR A 293 32.14 22.72 8.28
CA THR A 293 33.48 23.29 8.49
C THR A 293 33.52 24.48 9.45
N LYS A 294 32.37 25.08 9.79
CA LYS A 294 32.29 26.20 10.73
C LYS A 294 32.22 25.73 12.18
N THR A 295 31.40 24.72 12.44
CA THR A 295 31.14 24.20 13.79
C THR A 295 31.99 22.98 14.13
N GLY A 296 32.46 22.24 13.11
CA GLY A 296 33.09 20.93 13.24
C GLY A 296 32.10 19.79 13.44
N ASP A 297 30.80 20.05 13.31
CA ASP A 297 29.73 19.08 13.54
C ASP A 297 29.33 18.31 12.27
N HIS A 298 28.60 17.22 12.45
CA HIS A 298 27.97 16.48 11.35
C HIS A 298 26.46 16.73 11.31
N PHE A 299 25.97 17.02 10.10
CA PHE A 299 24.56 17.09 9.81
C PHE A 299 24.10 15.83 9.06
N TYR A 300 22.93 15.33 9.42
CA TYR A 300 22.33 14.11 8.87
C TYR A 300 20.92 14.38 8.35
N THR A 301 20.61 13.90 7.15
CA THR A 301 19.27 14.00 6.58
C THR A 301 18.98 12.86 5.61
N THR A 302 17.74 12.37 5.59
CA THR A 302 17.21 11.48 4.55
C THR A 302 16.63 12.25 3.37
N SER A 303 16.39 13.55 3.52
CA SER A 303 15.75 14.36 2.49
C SER A 303 16.72 14.72 1.36
N ALA A 304 16.50 14.13 0.19
CA ALA A 304 17.25 14.48 -1.03
C ALA A 304 17.10 15.97 -1.40
N ALA A 305 15.96 16.58 -1.09
CA ALA A 305 15.73 18.01 -1.28
C ALA A 305 16.57 18.86 -0.30
N GLU A 306 16.68 18.45 0.96
CA GLU A 306 17.52 19.11 1.96
C GLU A 306 19.01 18.97 1.59
N LYS A 307 19.45 17.78 1.15
CA LYS A 307 20.79 17.55 0.57
C LYS A 307 21.08 18.54 -0.56
N ALA A 308 20.20 18.60 -1.56
CA ALA A 308 20.38 19.48 -2.72
C ALA A 308 20.42 20.97 -2.31
N GLN A 309 19.57 21.38 -1.36
CA GLN A 309 19.54 22.74 -0.85
C GLN A 309 20.83 23.09 -0.11
N ILE A 310 21.32 22.22 0.77
CA ILE A 310 22.58 22.43 1.51
C ILE A 310 23.74 22.57 0.52
N GLN A 311 23.86 21.66 -0.45
CA GLN A 311 24.90 21.72 -1.48
C GLN A 311 24.84 22.99 -2.32
N ALA A 312 23.64 23.50 -2.61
CA ALA A 312 23.46 24.70 -3.43
C ALA A 312 23.67 26.01 -2.65
N THR A 313 23.36 26.04 -1.34
CA THR A 313 23.20 27.30 -0.60
C THR A 313 24.14 27.47 0.60
N LEU A 314 24.73 26.39 1.11
CA LEU A 314 25.52 26.41 2.35
C LEU A 314 26.96 25.94 2.09
N PRO A 315 27.87 26.82 1.60
CA PRO A 315 29.24 26.44 1.24
C PRO A 315 30.14 26.00 2.42
N GLY A 316 29.66 26.14 3.67
CA GLY A 316 30.35 25.63 4.85
C GLY A 316 30.16 24.13 5.08
N PHE A 317 29.19 23.51 4.41
CA PHE A 317 28.86 22.10 4.55
C PHE A 317 29.52 21.29 3.43
N THR A 318 30.34 20.32 3.81
CA THR A 318 30.99 19.37 2.88
C THR A 318 30.21 18.07 2.88
N PHE A 319 29.67 17.66 1.74
CA PHE A 319 29.01 16.36 1.63
C PHE A 319 30.03 15.22 1.74
N GLU A 320 29.80 14.29 2.65
CA GLU A 320 30.72 13.18 2.94
C GLU A 320 30.17 11.81 2.51
N GLY A 321 29.00 11.78 1.88
CA GLY A 321 28.37 10.54 1.43
C GLY A 321 27.28 10.04 2.37
N THR A 322 27.06 8.73 2.33
CA THR A 322 25.97 8.00 2.96
C THR A 322 26.52 6.93 3.89
N PRO A 323 26.85 7.27 5.15
CA PRO A 323 27.52 6.35 6.06
C PRO A 323 26.63 5.17 6.50
N TRP A 324 25.30 5.32 6.41
CA TRP A 324 24.30 4.30 6.70
C TRP A 324 22.97 4.68 6.05
N SER A 325 21.98 3.82 6.24
CA SER A 325 20.61 4.03 5.81
C SER A 325 19.61 3.67 6.90
N VAL A 326 18.37 4.16 6.81
CA VAL A 326 17.34 4.05 7.85
C VAL A 326 16.04 3.43 7.31
N PRO A 327 15.33 2.58 8.07
CA PRO A 327 14.14 1.90 7.56
C PRO A 327 12.97 2.84 7.27
N ASP A 328 12.00 2.36 6.50
CA ASP A 328 10.67 2.98 6.40
C ASP A 328 9.86 2.79 7.70
N GLU A 329 8.93 3.72 7.97
CA GLU A 329 8.01 3.65 9.12
C GLU A 329 7.17 2.36 9.08
N SER A 330 7.26 1.57 10.16
CA SER A 330 6.50 0.33 10.30
C SER A 330 6.32 -0.08 11.76
N ALA A 331 5.55 -1.14 12.00
CA ALA A 331 5.44 -1.73 13.34
C ALA A 331 6.78 -2.27 13.91
N ALA A 332 7.82 -2.41 13.07
CA ALA A 332 9.15 -2.86 13.46
C ALA A 332 10.13 -1.71 13.73
N THR A 333 9.69 -0.45 13.63
CA THR A 333 10.53 0.73 13.84
C THR A 333 10.02 1.64 14.96
N HIS A 334 10.81 2.66 15.28
CA HIS A 334 10.45 3.79 16.14
C HIS A 334 11.18 5.07 15.71
N ASP A 335 10.59 6.22 16.05
CA ASP A 335 11.09 7.55 15.71
C ASP A 335 12.49 7.87 16.26
N VAL A 336 13.31 8.52 15.43
CA VAL A 336 14.48 9.30 15.84
C VAL A 336 14.15 10.79 15.71
N PHE A 337 14.25 11.50 16.84
CA PHE A 337 13.91 12.90 16.99
C PHE A 337 15.09 13.82 16.66
N ARG A 338 14.85 14.92 15.96
CA ARG A 338 15.85 15.95 15.64
C ARG A 338 15.57 17.28 16.34
N PHE A 339 16.64 17.90 16.80
CA PHE A 339 16.63 19.22 17.43
C PHE A 339 17.70 20.12 16.82
N TYR A 340 17.37 21.39 16.65
CA TYR A 340 18.32 22.44 16.29
C TYR A 340 18.75 23.24 17.53
N ASP A 341 20.04 23.21 17.88
CA ASP A 341 20.59 24.05 18.95
C ASP A 341 20.92 25.44 18.40
N THR A 342 20.08 26.42 18.73
CA THR A 342 20.22 27.82 18.30
C THR A 342 21.46 28.51 18.88
N LYS A 343 22.09 27.97 19.93
CA LYS A 343 23.29 28.53 20.55
C LYS A 343 24.56 28.17 19.80
N THR A 344 24.66 26.92 19.36
CA THR A 344 25.84 26.37 18.67
C THR A 344 25.68 26.32 17.16
N GLY A 345 24.43 26.33 16.67
CA GLY A 345 24.09 26.13 15.27
C GLY A 345 24.14 24.66 14.83
N THR A 346 24.19 23.71 15.77
CA THR A 346 24.35 22.27 15.53
C THR A 346 23.02 21.53 15.65
N HIS A 347 23.00 20.26 15.23
CA HIS A 347 21.82 19.40 15.38
C HIS A 347 22.08 18.30 16.41
N PHE A 348 21.01 17.88 17.09
CA PHE A 348 21.03 16.80 18.06
C PHE A 348 19.95 15.77 17.71
N PHE A 349 20.30 14.49 17.84
CA PHE A 349 19.43 13.36 17.48
C PHE A 349 19.29 12.39 18.65
N THR A 350 18.07 11.91 18.89
CA THR A 350 17.77 10.91 19.92
C THR A 350 16.53 10.09 19.57
N ASP A 351 16.55 8.79 19.85
CA ASP A 351 15.37 7.90 19.82
C ASP A 351 14.67 7.81 21.20
N SER A 352 15.29 8.38 22.24
CA SER A 352 14.76 8.35 23.59
C SER A 352 13.67 9.40 23.78
N VAL A 353 12.43 8.91 23.91
CA VAL A 353 11.25 9.73 24.26
C VAL A 353 11.49 10.57 25.52
N ASN A 354 12.15 10.00 26.54
CA ASN A 354 12.45 10.71 27.78
C ASN A 354 13.49 11.82 27.58
N GLU A 355 14.52 11.59 26.76
CA GLU A 355 15.53 12.60 26.45
C GLU A 355 14.92 13.73 25.64
N ARG A 356 14.11 13.39 24.61
CA ARG A 356 13.31 14.35 23.83
C ARG A 356 12.48 15.24 24.74
N ASP A 357 11.70 14.65 25.63
CA ASP A 357 10.79 15.40 26.51
C ASP A 357 11.56 16.24 27.54
N THR A 358 12.70 15.75 28.02
CA THR A 358 13.60 16.49 28.92
C THR A 358 14.21 17.70 28.21
N ILE A 359 14.73 17.54 26.98
CA ILE A 359 15.29 18.65 26.20
C ILE A 359 14.24 19.72 25.96
N ARG A 360 13.04 19.32 25.51
CA ARG A 360 11.91 20.24 25.27
C ARG A 360 11.50 21.01 26.53
N ALA A 361 11.57 20.38 27.70
CA ALA A 361 11.17 20.99 28.96
C ALA A 361 12.26 21.87 29.60
N SER A 362 13.54 21.55 29.39
CA SER A 362 14.65 22.09 30.19
C SER A 362 15.69 22.89 29.43
N LEU A 363 15.78 22.76 28.10
CA LEU A 363 16.82 23.40 27.28
C LEU A 363 16.22 24.37 26.25
N PRO A 364 16.06 25.66 26.61
CA PRO A 364 15.33 26.64 25.79
C PRO A 364 16.05 27.02 24.48
N ASN A 365 17.33 26.69 24.32
CA ASN A 365 18.09 26.91 23.08
C ASN A 365 17.88 25.79 22.05
N TYR A 366 17.28 24.66 22.42
CA TYR A 366 16.99 23.56 21.51
C TYR A 366 15.58 23.71 20.92
N THR A 367 15.51 23.83 19.60
CA THR A 367 14.25 23.84 18.85
C THR A 367 13.95 22.43 18.39
N TYR A 368 12.81 21.87 18.80
CA TYR A 368 12.36 20.57 18.33
C TYR A 368 11.88 20.66 16.88
N GLU A 369 12.47 19.86 16.00
CA GLU A 369 12.18 19.88 14.56
C GLU A 369 11.28 18.71 14.11
N GLY A 370 11.03 17.74 15.00
CA GLY A 370 10.18 16.58 14.72
C GLY A 370 10.95 15.28 14.63
N VAL A 371 10.31 14.28 14.00
CA VAL A 371 10.92 13.01 13.62
C VAL A 371 11.79 13.26 12.39
N ALA A 372 13.06 12.88 12.45
CA ALA A 372 13.98 12.99 11.32
C ALA A 372 13.99 11.74 10.45
N PHE A 373 13.91 10.57 11.07
CA PHE A 373 13.88 9.27 10.42
C PHE A 373 13.54 8.19 11.45
N GLU A 374 13.40 6.95 10.99
CA GLU A 374 13.09 5.78 11.80
C GLU A 374 14.35 4.98 12.18
N ALA A 375 14.24 4.20 13.24
CA ALA A 375 15.22 3.22 13.67
C ALA A 375 14.57 1.86 13.96
N TYR A 376 15.32 0.77 13.86
CA TYR A 376 14.78 -0.57 14.13
C TYR A 376 14.54 -0.83 15.61
N ASN A 377 13.44 -1.53 15.91
CA ASN A 377 13.15 -2.05 17.25
C ASN A 377 14.09 -3.21 17.64
N ASP A 378 14.53 -4.03 16.67
CA ASP A 378 15.45 -5.14 16.91
C ASP A 378 16.86 -4.81 16.45
N ALA A 379 17.83 -4.84 17.36
CA ALA A 379 19.24 -4.60 17.06
C ALA A 379 19.91 -5.76 16.28
N ASN A 380 19.29 -6.94 16.22
CA ASN A 380 19.92 -8.17 15.71
C ASN A 380 19.43 -8.59 14.31
N GLY A 381 18.70 -7.73 13.62
CA GLY A 381 18.26 -7.99 12.25
C GLY A 381 19.43 -8.07 11.27
N ALA A 382 19.20 -8.74 10.13
CA ALA A 382 20.20 -8.84 9.08
C ALA A 382 20.52 -7.45 8.50
N GLY A 383 21.80 -7.08 8.40
CA GLY A 383 22.21 -5.76 7.92
C GLY A 383 22.05 -4.63 8.94
N HIS A 384 21.57 -4.91 10.16
CA HIS A 384 21.42 -3.89 11.19
C HIS A 384 22.79 -3.51 11.79
N ILE A 385 22.97 -2.22 12.03
CA ILE A 385 24.07 -1.65 12.82
C ILE A 385 23.50 -0.75 13.89
N THR A 386 24.02 -0.86 15.11
CA THR A 386 23.65 0.07 16.18
C THR A 386 24.71 1.15 16.26
N LEU A 387 24.30 2.40 16.08
CA LEU A 387 25.21 3.53 16.14
C LEU A 387 25.65 3.77 17.59
N GLU A 388 26.91 4.14 17.77
CA GLU A 388 27.43 4.64 19.05
C GLU A 388 27.45 6.17 19.04
N ARG A 389 26.97 6.79 20.13
CA ARG A 389 26.95 8.24 20.29
C ARG A 389 28.11 8.67 21.17
N PHE A 390 28.88 9.62 20.67
CA PHE A 390 29.98 10.25 21.40
C PHE A 390 29.65 11.71 21.67
N TYR A 391 30.00 12.18 22.87
CA TYR A 391 29.86 13.58 23.27
C TYR A 391 31.23 14.19 23.53
N ASN A 392 31.54 15.31 22.88
CA ASN A 392 32.76 16.06 23.17
C ASN A 392 32.49 17.09 24.27
N THR A 393 33.04 16.83 25.47
CA THR A 393 32.89 17.68 26.66
C THR A 393 33.52 19.08 26.54
N GLN A 394 34.39 19.30 25.56
CA GLN A 394 35.06 20.59 25.34
C GLN A 394 34.32 21.46 24.32
N THR A 395 33.77 20.85 23.28
CA THR A 395 33.11 21.57 22.17
C THR A 395 31.59 21.51 22.24
N GLY A 396 31.03 20.54 22.97
CA GLY A 396 29.59 20.27 23.03
C GLY A 396 29.04 19.49 21.83
N LEU A 397 29.91 19.03 20.92
CA LEU A 397 29.52 18.29 19.72
C LEU A 397 29.11 16.86 20.02
N HIS A 398 28.19 16.32 19.22
CA HIS A 398 27.86 14.90 19.23
C HIS A 398 28.35 14.26 17.93
N HIS A 399 28.76 13.00 17.99
CA HIS A 399 29.14 12.22 16.81
C HIS A 399 28.51 10.85 16.87
N PHE A 400 28.03 10.35 15.73
CA PHE A 400 27.49 8.99 15.60
C PHE A 400 28.46 8.15 14.78
N ALA A 401 29.00 7.09 15.39
CA ALA A 401 29.87 6.12 14.74
C ALA A 401 29.08 4.88 14.33
N GLY A 402 29.20 4.48 13.06
CA GLY A 402 28.47 3.34 12.49
C GLY A 402 29.25 2.02 12.45
N ASN A 403 30.54 2.04 12.77
CA ASN A 403 31.39 0.85 12.79
C ASN A 403 32.40 0.90 13.94
N ALA A 404 32.91 -0.29 14.29
CA ALA A 404 33.81 -0.47 15.42
C ALA A 404 35.16 0.23 15.21
N GLU A 405 35.62 0.38 13.97
CA GLU A 405 36.87 1.06 13.63
C GLU A 405 36.80 2.57 13.91
N GLU A 406 35.70 3.23 13.53
CA GLU A 406 35.45 4.65 13.76
C GLU A 406 35.31 4.91 15.27
N ALA A 407 34.49 4.12 15.97
CA ALA A 407 34.33 4.20 17.42
C ALA A 407 35.67 4.01 18.15
N ALA A 408 36.43 2.96 17.80
CA ALA A 408 37.76 2.73 18.38
C ALA A 408 38.74 3.88 18.08
N GLY A 409 38.68 4.47 16.89
CA GLY A 409 39.47 5.63 16.52
C GLY A 409 39.20 6.84 17.42
N ILE A 410 37.92 7.13 17.69
CA ILE A 410 37.52 8.23 18.58
C ILE A 410 38.01 7.96 20.01
N VAL A 411 37.80 6.75 20.54
CA VAL A 411 38.25 6.35 21.89
C VAL A 411 39.78 6.41 22.03
N GLN A 412 40.52 6.08 20.97
CA GLN A 412 41.99 6.14 20.95
C GLN A 412 42.53 7.55 20.68
N GLY A 413 41.66 8.55 20.51
CA GLY A 413 42.03 9.96 20.38
C GLY A 413 42.34 10.42 18.96
N ALA A 414 42.01 9.65 17.92
CA ALA A 414 42.19 10.06 16.52
C ALA A 414 41.35 11.30 16.17
N ALA A 415 40.21 11.50 16.84
CA ALA A 415 39.33 12.66 16.70
C ALA A 415 39.69 13.82 17.65
N GLY A 416 40.86 13.76 18.32
CA GLY A 416 41.28 14.76 19.31
C GLY A 416 40.77 14.48 20.74
N PRO A 417 41.09 15.36 21.71
CA PRO A 417 40.70 15.17 23.11
C PRO A 417 39.23 15.54 23.37
N GLY A 418 38.71 15.08 24.51
CA GLY A 418 37.42 15.54 25.06
C GLY A 418 36.20 14.69 24.70
N TRP A 419 36.34 13.72 23.80
CA TRP A 419 35.29 12.76 23.45
C TRP A 419 35.04 11.75 24.57
N VAL A 420 33.76 11.56 24.89
CA VAL A 420 33.24 10.57 25.82
C VAL A 420 32.26 9.70 25.06
N ASP A 421 32.40 8.38 25.19
CA ASP A 421 31.44 7.41 24.67
C ASP A 421 30.19 7.42 25.58
N GLU A 422 29.04 7.78 25.01
CA GLU A 422 27.74 7.76 25.69
C GLU A 422 27.01 6.42 25.50
N GLY A 423 27.59 5.51 24.71
CA GLY A 423 27.07 4.18 24.41
C GLY A 423 26.21 4.13 23.16
N LYS A 424 25.37 3.09 23.10
CA LYS A 424 24.47 2.83 21.97
C LYS A 424 23.39 3.91 21.90
N ALA A 425 23.22 4.48 20.70
CA ALA A 425 22.09 5.31 20.36
C ALA A 425 20.97 4.44 19.78
N PHE A 426 20.79 4.44 18.47
CA PHE A 426 19.71 3.75 17.76
C PHE A 426 20.23 2.80 16.68
N THR A 427 19.39 1.85 16.28
CA THR A 427 19.73 0.82 15.28
C THR A 427 19.25 1.25 13.89
N VAL A 428 20.17 1.25 12.93
CA VAL A 428 19.98 1.58 11.51
C VAL A 428 20.50 0.43 10.64
N HIS A 429 20.58 0.61 9.32
CA HIS A 429 21.03 -0.41 8.38
C HIS A 429 22.40 -0.06 7.76
N VAL A 430 23.20 -1.08 7.45
CA VAL A 430 24.45 -0.92 6.69
C VAL A 430 24.18 -0.26 5.32
N PRO A 431 25.06 0.63 4.85
CA PRO A 431 24.93 1.19 3.50
C PRO A 431 25.13 0.08 2.45
N THR A 432 24.28 0.04 1.44
CA THR A 432 24.44 -0.88 0.30
C THR A 432 25.36 -0.26 -0.77
N ASP A 433 26.00 -1.08 -1.61
CA ASP A 433 26.92 -0.62 -2.65
C ASP A 433 26.28 0.38 -3.64
N GLY A 434 24.95 0.34 -3.81
CA GLY A 434 24.19 1.30 -4.62
C GLY A 434 24.06 2.68 -3.97
N LEU A 435 24.13 2.77 -2.64
CA LEU A 435 23.95 4.01 -1.87
C LEU A 435 25.25 4.79 -1.70
N LEU A 436 26.42 4.15 -1.78
CA LEU A 436 27.74 4.79 -1.65
C LEU A 436 28.08 5.77 -2.80
N HIS A 437 27.28 5.77 -3.87
CA HIS A 437 27.50 6.57 -5.08
C HIS A 437 26.32 7.50 -5.44
N ALA A 438 25.32 7.65 -4.56
CA ALA A 438 24.07 8.40 -4.79
C ALA A 438 24.05 9.86 -4.30
#